data_AF-A0A1Z4GDJ7-F1
#
_entry.id   AF-A0A1Z4GDJ7-F1
#
_cell.length_a   1.000
_cell.length_b   1.000
_cell.length_c   1.000
_cell.angle_alpha   90.00
_cell.angle_beta   90.00
_cell.angle_gamma   90.00
#
_symmetry.space_group_name_H-M   'P 1'
#
loop_
_entity.id
_entity.type
_entity.pdbx_description
1 polymer ?
#
loop_
_entity_poly.entity_id
_entity_poly.type
_entity_poly.pdbx_seq_one_letter_code
_entity_poly.pdbx_strand_id
1 'polypeptide(L)'
;MVDIPHAVILYLLNFIIEERSLAYLLVKKDGCLVAWGGKLSEYGIMNLSPGISICQQVFFLEGLLPLDDTPIFLPLVKMDVGICADIHIFPSEEGDWILLLNSILDEKHLSAMQQEANRSNLLQEKSDKLLNQPPKE
;
A
#
# COMPACT_ATOMS: atom_id res chain seq x y z
N MET A 1 -12.80 5.60 23.69
CA MET A 1 -11.52 4.85 23.58
C MET A 1 -11.78 3.44 24.05
N VAL A 2 -11.37 2.45 23.27
CA VAL A 2 -11.26 1.07 23.78
C VAL A 2 -10.08 1.09 24.75
N ASP A 3 -10.28 0.60 25.98
CA ASP A 3 -9.19 0.44 26.94
C ASP A 3 -8.37 -0.78 26.53
N ILE A 4 -7.29 -0.55 25.78
CA ILE A 4 -6.42 -1.60 25.26
C ILE A 4 -5.22 -1.72 26.22
N PRO A 5 -4.95 -2.92 26.77
CA PRO A 5 -3.80 -3.12 27.65
C PRO A 5 -2.48 -2.74 26.98
N HIS A 6 -1.58 -2.12 27.76
CA HIS A 6 -0.28 -1.65 27.26
C HIS A 6 0.53 -2.75 26.55
N ALA A 7 0.51 -3.98 27.07
CA ALA A 7 1.21 -5.11 26.46
C ALA A 7 0.71 -5.41 25.02
N VAL A 8 -0.58 -5.24 24.77
CA VAL A 8 -1.17 -5.44 23.44
C VAL A 8 -0.75 -4.31 22.50
N ILE A 9 -0.77 -3.06 22.97
CA ILE A 9 -0.31 -1.89 22.18
C ILE A 9 1.16 -2.08 21.78
N LEU A 10 2.02 -2.43 22.74
CA LEU A 10 3.45 -2.61 22.48
C LEU A 10 3.71 -3.76 21.49
N TYR A 11 2.98 -4.87 21.63
CA TYR A 11 3.06 -5.98 20.68
C TYR A 11 2.65 -5.54 19.26
N LEU A 12 1.52 -4.85 19.12
CA LEU A 12 1.03 -4.37 17.81
C LEU A 12 2.01 -3.38 17.18
N LEU A 13 2.56 -2.45 17.96
CA LEU A 13 3.56 -1.50 17.47
C LEU A 13 4.81 -2.22 16.97
N ASN A 14 5.35 -3.16 17.75
CA ASN A 14 6.52 -3.92 17.32
C ASN A 14 6.24 -4.75 16.06
N PHE A 15 5.05 -5.37 15.98
CA PHE A 15 4.63 -6.09 14.79
C PHE A 15 4.55 -5.18 13.56
N ILE A 16 3.94 -3.99 13.69
CA ILE A 16 3.82 -3.04 12.59
C ILE A 16 5.19 -2.50 12.16
N ILE A 17 6.05 -2.17 13.13
CA ILE A 17 7.39 -1.65 12.87
C ILE A 17 8.25 -2.69 12.16
N GLU A 18 8.27 -3.92 12.66
CA GLU A 18 9.18 -4.95 12.18
C GLU A 18 8.61 -5.77 11.02
N GLU A 19 7.44 -6.37 11.21
CA GLU A 19 6.85 -7.34 10.26
C GLU A 19 6.12 -6.66 9.11
N ARG A 20 5.57 -5.45 9.32
CA ARG A 20 4.95 -4.64 8.26
C ARG A 20 5.87 -3.53 7.75
N SER A 21 7.15 -3.53 8.13
CA SER A 21 8.16 -2.56 7.70
C SER A 21 7.67 -1.11 7.73
N LEU A 22 7.16 -0.63 8.88
CA LEU A 22 6.59 0.71 8.97
C LEU A 22 7.52 1.79 8.41
N ALA A 23 6.98 2.62 7.53
CA ALA A 23 7.57 3.88 7.11
C ALA A 23 6.53 5.00 7.18
N TYR A 24 6.99 6.23 7.44
CA TYR A 24 6.08 7.36 7.57
C TYR A 24 6.66 8.68 7.04
N LEU A 25 5.77 9.58 6.65
CA LEU A 25 6.03 10.96 6.24
C LEU A 25 5.00 11.88 6.93
N LEU A 26 5.41 13.10 7.26
CA LEU A 26 4.55 14.19 7.68
C LEU A 26 4.72 15.35 6.72
N VAL A 27 3.61 15.80 6.15
CA VAL A 27 3.56 16.85 5.16
C VAL A 27 2.65 17.97 5.66
N LYS A 28 3.11 19.22 5.59
CA LYS A 28 2.29 20.37 5.94
C LYS A 28 1.20 20.61 4.90
N LYS A 29 0.20 21.40 5.27
CA LYS A 29 -0.88 21.81 4.34
C LYS A 29 -0.39 22.63 3.13
N ASP A 30 0.82 23.18 3.19
CA ASP A 30 1.51 23.81 2.05
C ASP A 30 2.21 22.79 1.12
N GLY A 31 2.09 21.49 1.41
CA GLY A 31 2.69 20.40 0.64
C GLY A 31 4.16 20.13 0.96
N CYS A 32 4.77 20.85 1.90
CA CYS A 32 6.19 20.68 2.23
C CYS A 32 6.42 19.54 3.22
N LEU A 33 7.44 18.73 2.95
CA LEU A 33 7.86 17.65 3.85
C LEU A 33 8.47 18.21 5.14
N VAL A 34 7.97 17.77 6.28
CA VAL A 34 8.42 18.21 7.62
C VAL A 34 9.20 17.12 8.35
N ALA A 35 8.66 15.91 8.38
CA ALA A 35 9.28 14.80 9.09
C ALA A 35 9.08 13.49 8.33
N TRP A 36 9.96 12.53 8.57
CA TRP A 36 9.87 11.20 8.00
C TRP A 36 10.67 10.21 8.84
N GLY A 37 10.40 8.92 8.66
CA GLY A 37 11.12 7.87 9.37
C GLY A 37 10.65 6.47 9.00
N GLY A 38 11.15 5.50 9.76
CA GLY A 38 10.92 4.08 9.49
C GLY A 38 11.71 3.57 8.28
N LYS A 39 11.24 2.48 7.66
CA LYS A 39 11.96 1.72 6.64
C LYS A 39 11.76 2.25 5.21
N LEU A 40 11.75 3.58 5.01
CA LEU A 40 11.46 4.24 3.71
C LEU A 40 12.30 3.72 2.54
N SER A 41 13.56 3.36 2.78
CA SER A 41 14.45 2.80 1.76
C SER A 41 13.95 1.48 1.19
N GLU A 42 13.21 0.68 1.97
CA GLU A 42 12.59 -0.56 1.46
C GLU A 42 11.51 -0.28 0.43
N TYR A 43 10.90 0.91 0.46
CA TYR A 43 9.89 1.38 -0.49
C TYR A 43 10.47 2.17 -1.67
N GLY A 44 11.81 2.24 -1.78
CA GLY A 44 12.47 3.03 -2.82
C GLY A 44 12.44 4.54 -2.57
N ILE A 45 11.98 4.98 -1.40
CA ILE A 45 11.93 6.39 -1.03
C ILE A 45 13.22 6.74 -0.31
N MET A 46 14.08 7.50 -0.98
CA MET A 46 15.40 7.89 -0.47
C MET A 46 15.69 9.35 -0.82
N ASN A 47 16.73 9.92 -0.18
CA ASN A 47 17.24 11.27 -0.47
C ASN A 47 16.19 12.39 -0.27
N LEU A 48 15.29 12.20 0.68
CA LEU A 48 14.30 13.22 1.05
C LEU A 48 14.98 14.46 1.63
N SER A 49 14.47 15.62 1.24
CA SER A 49 14.91 16.94 1.67
C SER A 49 13.76 17.66 2.39
N PRO A 50 14.01 18.20 3.60
CA PRO A 50 12.98 18.91 4.36
C PRO A 50 12.65 20.24 3.68
N GLY A 51 11.41 20.69 3.82
CA GLY A 51 10.94 21.97 3.27
C GLY A 51 10.75 21.99 1.75
N ILE A 52 11.08 20.89 1.05
CA ILE A 52 10.76 20.71 -0.36
C ILE A 52 9.38 20.05 -0.46
N SER A 53 8.63 20.39 -1.50
CA SER A 53 7.33 19.78 -1.78
C SER A 53 7.47 18.26 -1.86
N ILE A 54 6.60 17.54 -1.16
CA ILE A 54 6.66 16.07 -1.14
C ILE A 54 6.38 15.48 -2.52
N CYS A 55 5.48 16.09 -3.30
CA CYS A 55 5.09 15.55 -4.59
C CYS A 55 6.21 15.66 -5.65
N GLN A 56 7.18 16.55 -5.44
CA GLN A 56 8.41 16.61 -6.24
C GLN A 56 9.41 15.48 -5.94
N GLN A 57 9.29 14.86 -4.77
CA GLN A 57 10.24 13.84 -4.28
C GLN A 57 9.64 12.44 -4.28
N VAL A 58 8.31 12.35 -4.13
CA VAL A 58 7.54 11.12 -4.06
C VAL A 58 6.32 11.27 -4.97
N PHE A 59 6.52 10.94 -6.24
CA PHE A 59 5.59 11.29 -7.32
C PHE A 59 4.17 10.72 -7.16
N PHE A 60 4.02 9.52 -6.57
CA PHE A 60 2.70 8.91 -6.40
C PHE A 60 1.78 9.70 -5.44
N LEU A 61 2.33 10.63 -4.65
CA LEU A 61 1.56 11.50 -3.77
C LEU A 61 1.00 12.74 -4.48
N GLU A 62 1.42 13.00 -5.72
CA GLU A 62 0.89 14.09 -6.54
C GLU A 62 -0.63 13.95 -6.72
N GLY A 63 -1.38 15.03 -6.48
CA GLY A 63 -2.84 15.04 -6.55
C GLY A 63 -3.57 14.39 -5.37
N LEU A 64 -2.87 13.82 -4.39
CA LEU A 64 -3.46 13.28 -3.15
C LEU A 64 -3.37 14.25 -1.97
N LEU A 65 -2.47 15.23 -2.03
CA LEU A 65 -2.16 16.14 -0.92
C LEU A 65 -2.32 17.62 -1.34
N PRO A 66 -2.67 18.52 -0.41
CA PRO A 66 -3.08 18.23 0.97
C PRO A 66 -4.47 17.59 1.04
N LEU A 67 -4.80 16.93 2.16
CA LEU A 67 -6.13 16.36 2.38
C LEU A 67 -7.14 17.42 2.87
N ASP A 68 -8.36 17.34 2.34
CA ASP A 68 -9.57 18.04 2.81
C ASP A 68 -10.23 17.28 3.99
N ASP A 69 -9.42 17.00 5.02
CA ASP A 69 -9.81 16.33 6.28
C ASP A 69 -10.39 14.90 6.16
N THR A 70 -10.34 14.30 4.97
CA THR A 70 -10.80 12.93 4.73
C THR A 70 -9.61 11.97 4.58
N PRO A 71 -9.47 10.95 5.44
CA PRO A 71 -8.43 9.94 5.28
C PRO A 71 -8.57 9.16 3.97
N ILE A 72 -7.45 8.81 3.36
CA ILE A 72 -7.37 7.99 2.16
C ILE A 72 -6.63 6.69 2.50
N PHE A 73 -7.15 5.57 1.99
CA PHE A 73 -6.50 4.27 2.07
C PHE A 73 -6.30 3.70 0.66
N LEU A 74 -5.05 3.42 0.30
CA LEU A 74 -4.68 2.80 -0.96
C LEU A 74 -4.05 1.44 -0.66
N PRO A 75 -4.80 0.33 -0.80
CA PRO A 75 -4.27 -1.00 -0.57
C PRO A 75 -3.40 -1.46 -1.75
N LEU A 76 -2.41 -2.30 -1.44
CA LEU A 76 -1.62 -3.03 -2.43
C LEU A 76 -0.98 -2.14 -3.53
N VAL A 77 -0.48 -0.96 -3.17
CA VAL A 77 0.23 -0.07 -4.09
C VAL A 77 1.56 -0.70 -4.47
N LYS A 78 1.80 -0.88 -5.77
CA LYS A 78 3.07 -1.39 -6.27
C LYS A 78 4.11 -0.28 -6.26
N MET A 79 5.24 -0.56 -5.61
CA MET A 79 6.40 0.32 -5.57
C MET A 79 7.39 -0.08 -6.67
N ASP A 80 8.20 0.88 -7.15
CA ASP A 80 9.16 0.64 -8.24
C ASP A 80 10.22 -0.42 -7.88
N VAL A 81 10.51 -0.59 -6.60
CA VAL A 81 11.45 -1.58 -6.09
C VAL A 81 10.87 -3.00 -5.99
N GLY A 82 9.68 -3.24 -6.55
CA GLY A 82 9.07 -4.56 -6.67
C GLY A 82 8.38 -5.06 -5.40
N ILE A 83 8.22 -4.21 -4.40
CA ILE A 83 7.39 -4.50 -3.21
C ILE A 83 6.00 -3.90 -3.35
N CYS A 84 5.11 -4.33 -2.46
CA CYS A 84 3.74 -3.86 -2.37
C CYS A 84 3.51 -3.22 -1.01
N ALA A 85 2.84 -2.06 -0.99
CA ALA A 85 2.58 -1.31 0.22
C ALA A 85 1.10 -0.92 0.34
N ASP A 86 0.57 -1.08 1.54
CA ASP A 86 -0.66 -0.43 1.96
C ASP A 86 -0.32 0.99 2.41
N ILE A 87 -0.98 1.98 1.81
CA ILE A 87 -0.73 3.39 2.07
C ILE A 87 -1.93 3.99 2.79
N HIS A 88 -1.68 4.52 3.98
CA HIS A 88 -2.66 5.26 4.77
C HIS A 88 -2.29 6.73 4.79
N ILE A 89 -3.19 7.60 4.36
CA ILE A 89 -3.02 9.04 4.41
C ILE A 89 -4.11 9.60 5.31
N PHE A 90 -3.75 10.36 6.34
CA PHE A 90 -4.74 10.94 7.26
C PHE A 90 -4.33 12.32 7.76
N PRO A 91 -5.30 13.23 7.95
CA PRO A 91 -5.04 14.57 8.46
C PRO A 91 -4.79 14.56 9.98
N SER A 92 -4.02 15.54 10.44
CA SER A 92 -3.81 15.87 11.85
C SER A 92 -3.61 17.38 12.01
N GLU A 93 -3.52 17.88 13.25
CA GLU A 93 -3.22 19.29 13.52
C GLU A 93 -1.86 19.73 12.96
N GLU A 94 -0.91 18.81 12.84
CA GLU A 94 0.46 19.08 12.37
C GLU A 94 0.58 19.09 10.84
N GLY A 95 -0.42 18.54 10.15
CA GLY A 95 -0.39 18.25 8.72
C GLY A 95 -0.93 16.86 8.39
N ASP A 96 -0.67 16.41 7.17
CA ASP A 96 -1.10 15.11 6.68
C ASP A 96 0.00 14.06 6.91
N TRP A 97 -0.36 12.99 7.60
CA TRP A 97 0.50 11.84 7.80
C TRP A 97 0.30 10.85 6.67
N ILE A 98 1.41 10.27 6.20
CA ILE A 98 1.43 9.17 5.26
C ILE A 98 2.15 8.02 5.93
N LEU A 99 1.50 6.85 6.01
CA LEU A 99 2.09 5.60 6.46
C LEU A 99 2.18 4.63 5.30
N LEU A 100 3.30 3.92 5.22
CA LEU A 100 3.51 2.81 4.31
C LEU A 100 3.73 1.54 5.12
N LEU A 101 2.96 0.52 4.79
CA LEU A 101 3.02 -0.80 5.43
C LEU A 101 3.20 -1.87 4.35
N ASN A 102 4.21 -2.71 4.50
CA ASN A 102 4.49 -3.78 3.55
C ASN A 102 3.31 -4.77 3.53
N SER A 103 2.80 -5.01 2.33
CA SER A 103 1.69 -5.92 2.05
C SER A 103 2.04 -6.98 1.01
N ILE A 104 3.34 -7.30 0.85
CA ILE A 104 3.80 -8.30 -0.13
C ILE A 104 3.22 -9.70 0.10
N LEU A 105 2.95 -10.08 1.34
CA LEU A 105 2.30 -11.36 1.64
C LEU A 105 0.83 -11.33 1.19
N ASP A 106 0.15 -10.21 1.43
CA ASP A 106 -1.24 -10.01 1.03
C ASP A 106 -1.36 -10.02 -0.53
N GLU A 107 -0.40 -9.37 -1.22
CA GLU A 107 -0.30 -9.39 -2.69
C GLU A 107 -0.10 -10.82 -3.23
N LYS A 108 0.83 -11.59 -2.64
CA LYS A 108 1.09 -12.98 -3.04
C LYS A 108 -0.13 -13.87 -2.89
N HIS A 109 -0.86 -13.73 -1.78
CA HIS A 109 -2.09 -14.49 -1.54
C HIS A 109 -3.15 -14.13 -2.58
N LEU A 110 -3.39 -12.84 -2.83
CA LEU A 110 -4.36 -12.40 -3.82
C LEU A 110 -4.00 -12.85 -5.24
N SER A 111 -2.72 -12.75 -5.60
CA SER A 111 -2.18 -13.18 -6.89
C SER A 111 -2.36 -14.69 -7.11
N ALA A 112 -2.07 -15.51 -6.10
CA ALA A 112 -2.27 -16.96 -6.18
C ALA A 112 -3.75 -17.33 -6.41
N MET A 113 -4.66 -16.67 -5.69
CA MET A 113 -6.10 -16.87 -5.87
C MET A 113 -6.57 -16.46 -7.28
N GLN A 114 -6.09 -15.32 -7.79
CA GLN A 114 -6.42 -14.87 -9.14
C GLN A 114 -5.90 -15.82 -10.22
N GLN A 115 -4.68 -16.35 -10.06
CA GLN A 115 -4.12 -17.32 -11.00
C GLN A 115 -4.95 -18.61 -11.03
N GLU A 116 -5.40 -19.10 -9.87
CA GLU A 116 -6.25 -20.29 -9.79
C GLU A 116 -7.63 -20.08 -10.41
N ALA A 117 -8.26 -18.92 -10.15
CA ALA A 117 -9.53 -18.55 -10.77
C ALA A 117 -9.43 -18.46 -12.29
N ASN A 118 -8.39 -17.77 -12.79
CA ASN A 118 -8.14 -17.65 -14.23
C ASN A 118 -7.89 -19.03 -14.88
N ARG A 119 -7.12 -19.91 -14.23
CA ARG A 119 -6.87 -21.27 -14.72
C ARG A 119 -8.16 -22.08 -14.82
N SER A 120 -9.04 -21.96 -13.83
CA SER A 120 -10.34 -22.63 -13.80
C SER A 120 -11.23 -22.15 -14.94
N ASN A 121 -11.32 -20.83 -15.15
CA ASN A 121 -12.07 -20.24 -16.25
C ASN A 121 -11.55 -20.73 -17.62
N LEU A 122 -10.23 -20.74 -17.82
CA LEU A 122 -9.61 -21.23 -19.06
C LEU A 122 -9.89 -22.72 -19.34
N LEU A 123 -9.97 -23.56 -18.30
CA LEU A 123 -10.30 -24.98 -18.45
C LEU A 123 -11.78 -25.20 -18.78
N GLN A 124 -12.66 -24.39 -18.19
CA GLN A 124 -14.09 -24.42 -18.48
C GLN A 124 -14.34 -24.00 -19.93
N GLU A 125 -13.77 -22.88 -20.39
CA GLU A 125 -13.91 -22.43 -21.77
C GLU A 125 -13.43 -23.47 -22.79
N LYS A 126 -12.35 -24.20 -22.49
CA LYS A 126 -11.85 -25.27 -23.36
C LYS A 126 -12.83 -26.45 -23.41
N SER A 127 -13.38 -26.84 -22.26
CA SER A 127 -14.39 -27.91 -22.18
C SER A 127 -15.64 -27.54 -22.97
N ASP A 128 -16.14 -26.32 -22.80
CA ASP A 128 -17.33 -25.82 -23.50
C ASP A 128 -17.10 -25.75 -25.03
N LYS A 129 -15.90 -25.35 -25.47
CA LYS A 129 -15.54 -25.36 -26.90
C LYS A 129 -15.49 -26.77 -27.49
N LEU A 130 -15.04 -27.77 -26.72
CA LEU A 130 -15.02 -29.17 -27.18
C LEU A 130 -16.42 -29.78 -27.25
N LEU A 131 -17.30 -29.43 -26.30
CA LEU A 131 -18.69 -29.88 -26.29
C LEU A 131 -19.54 -29.25 -27.41
N ASN A 132 -19.20 -28.02 -27.81
CA ASN A 132 -19.92 -27.26 -28.83
C ASN A 132 -19.29 -27.34 -30.23
N GLN A 133 -18.26 -28.17 -30.44
CA GLN A 133 -17.71 -28.40 -31.79
C GLN A 133 -18.58 -29.40 -32.56
N PRO A 134 -19.08 -29.05 -33.78
CA PRO A 134 -19.78 -30.01 -34.60
C PRO A 134 -18.84 -31.14 -35.03
N PRO A 135 -19.34 -32.38 -35.19
CA PRO A 135 -18.54 -33.51 -35.62
C PRO A 135 -17.88 -33.20 -36.97
N LYS A 136 -16.59 -33.51 -37.09
CA LYS A 136 -15.87 -33.41 -38.35
C LYS A 136 -16.40 -34.47 -39.32
N GLU A 137 -16.97 -34.02 -40.44
CA GLU A 137 -17.34 -34.87 -41.60
C GLU A 137 -16.12 -35.46 -42.30
#